data_AF-A0A8E6NT15-F1
#
_entry.id   AF-A0A8E6NT15-F1
#
_cell.length_a   1.000
_cell.length_b   1.000
_cell.length_c   1.000
_cell.angle_alpha   90.00
_cell.angle_beta   90.00
_cell.angle_gamma   90.00
#
_symmetry.space_group_name_H-M   'P 1'
#
loop_
_entity.id
_entity.type
_entity.pdbx_description
1 polymer ?
#
loop_
_entity_poly.entity_id
_entity_poly.type
_entity_poly.pdbx_seq_one_letter_code
_entity_poly.pdbx_strand_id
1 'polypeptide(L)' 'MNKQQEINELKKELVLLKIKKITQQKSENQKIKKIQHKISQIKYLNHKNQISYND' A
#
# COMPACT_ATOMS: atom_id res chain seq x y z
N MET A 1 4.68 -4.20 14.82
CA MET A 1 4.63 -4.77 13.45
C MET A 1 5.59 -3.97 12.58
N ASN A 2 6.47 -4.62 11.80
CA ASN A 2 7.46 -3.92 10.98
C ASN A 2 6.74 -3.21 9.81
N LYS A 3 6.90 -1.88 9.68
CA LYS A 3 6.25 -1.10 8.60
C LYS A 3 6.60 -1.62 7.20
N GLN A 4 7.80 -2.18 7.03
CA GLN A 4 8.20 -2.81 5.77
C GLN A 4 7.41 -4.10 5.49
N GLN A 5 7.10 -4.86 6.54
CA GLN A 5 6.29 -6.07 6.43
C GLN A 5 4.84 -5.73 6.06
N GLU A 6 4.25 -4.70 6.69
CA GLU A 6 2.92 -4.21 6.33
C GLU A 6 2.86 -3.72 4.87
N ILE A 7 3.87 -2.98 4.40
CA ILE A 7 3.97 -2.57 2.98
C ILE A 7 4.03 -3.80 2.06
N ASN A 8 4.80 -4.83 2.44
CA ASN A 8 4.93 -6.05 1.63
C ASN A 8 3.60 -6.82 1.53
N GLU A 9 2.85 -6.91 2.62
CA GLU A 9 1.51 -7.52 2.63
C GLU A 9 0.53 -6.74 1.75
N LEU A 10 0.49 -5.41 1.89
CA LEU A 10 -0.35 -4.54 1.06
C LEU A 10 0.00 -4.65 -0.44
N LYS A 11 1.29 -4.80 -0.78
CA LYS A 11 1.72 -5.03 -2.17
C LYS A 11 1.24 -6.38 -2.71
N LYS A 12 1.30 -7.46 -1.91
CA LYS A 12 0.79 -8.77 -2.31
C LYS A 12 -0.70 -8.71 -2.62
N GLU A 13 -1.48 -8.06 -1.75
CA GLU A 13 -2.91 -7.86 -1.96
C GLU A 13 -3.20 -7.03 -3.22
N LEU A 14 -2.44 -5.96 -3.46
CA LEU A 14 -2.57 -5.13 -4.66
C LEU A 14 -2.33 -5.94 -5.94
N VAL A 15 -1.36 -6.86 -5.95
CA VAL A 15 -1.07 -7.73 -7.11
C VAL A 15 -2.27 -8.64 -7.39
N LEU A 16 -2.84 -9.27 -6.38
CA LEU A 16 -4.03 -10.12 -6.54
C LEU A 16 -5.21 -9.33 -7.10
N LEU A 17 -5.46 -8.12 -6.61
CA LEU A 17 -6.54 -7.26 -7.12
C LEU A 17 -6.31 -6.82 -8.57
N LYS A 18 -5.05 -6.57 -8.96
CA LYS A 18 -4.71 -6.28 -10.35
C LYS A 18 -4.94 -7.48 -11.26
N ILE A 19 -4.57 -8.68 -10.82
CA ILE A 19 -4.85 -9.92 -11.55
C ILE A 19 -6.37 -10.08 -11.75
N LYS A 20 -7.17 -9.95 -10.68
CA LYS A 20 -8.64 -10.00 -10.76
C LYS A 20 -9.21 -8.98 -11.76
N LYS A 21 -8.65 -7.77 -11.80
CA LYS A 21 -9.05 -6.74 -12.76
C LYS A 21 -8.71 -7.12 -14.21
N ILE A 22 -7.52 -7.68 -14.45
CA ILE A 22 -7.07 -8.12 -15.78
C ILE A 22 -7.91 -9.31 -16.25
N THR A 23 -8.24 -10.25 -15.36
CA THR A 23 -9.09 -11.40 -15.66
C THR A 23 -10.58 -11.06 -15.74
N GLN A 24 -10.94 -9.77 -15.77
CA GLN A 24 -12.31 -9.26 -15.85
C GLN A 24 -13.27 -9.79 -14.78
N GLN A 25 -12.73 -10.31 -13.67
CA GLN A 25 -13.52 -10.61 -12.49
C GLN A 25 -14.02 -9.31 -11.88
N LYS A 26 -15.08 -9.38 -11.06
CA LYS A 26 -15.68 -8.21 -10.39
C LYS A 26 -14.60 -7.34 -9.75
N SER A 27 -14.31 -6.21 -10.38
CA SER A 27 -13.13 -5.42 -10.05
C SER A 27 -13.38 -4.60 -8.78
N GLU A 28 -12.54 -4.78 -7.76
CA GLU A 28 -12.65 -4.04 -6.51
C GLU A 28 -11.82 -2.75 -6.55
N ASN A 29 -12.11 -1.87 -7.52
CA ASN A 29 -11.34 -0.64 -7.76
C ASN A 29 -11.23 0.26 -6.51
N GLN A 30 -12.26 0.26 -5.67
CA GLN A 30 -12.24 0.98 -4.39
C GLN A 30 -11.21 0.39 -3.41
N LYS A 31 -11.06 -0.94 -3.34
CA LYS A 31 -10.03 -1.60 -2.52
C LYS A 31 -8.63 -1.26 -3.03
N ILE A 32 -8.42 -1.26 -4.35
CA ILE A 32 -7.15 -0.85 -4.96
C ILE A 32 -6.77 0.57 -4.52
N LYS A 33 -7.70 1.53 -4.61
CA LYS A 33 -7.49 2.92 -4.15
C LYS A 33 -7.15 3.00 -2.66
N LYS A 34 -7.87 2.26 -1.80
CA LYS A 34 -7.62 2.23 -0.35
C LYS A 34 -6.21 1.69 -0.03
N ILE A 35 -5.79 0.60 -0.66
CA ILE A 35 -4.46 0.01 -0.45
C ILE A 35 -3.36 0.97 -0.91
N GLN A 36 -3.52 1.59 -2.08
CA GLN A 36 -2.57 2.59 -2.58
C GLN A 36 -2.44 3.79 -1.63
N HIS A 37 -3.58 4.30 -1.13
CA HIS A 37 -3.59 5.38 -0.17
C HIS A 37 -2.88 5.00 1.13
N LYS A 38 -3.14 3.79 1.65
CA LYS A 38 -2.48 3.28 2.88
C LYS A 38 -0.96 3.13 2.71
N ILE A 39 -0.50 2.60 1.58
CA ILE A 39 0.94 2.54 1.26
C ILE A 39 1.56 3.94 1.23
N SER A 40 0.86 4.92 0.63
CA SER A 40 1.33 6.30 0.58
C SER A 40 1.46 6.93 1.97
N GLN A 41 0.45 6.73 2.84
CA GLN A 41 0.50 7.22 4.22
C GLN A 41 1.68 6.64 5.02
N ILE A 42 1.91 5.32 4.93
CA ILE A 42 3.02 4.68 5.65
C ILE A 42 4.37 5.23 5.17
N LYS A 43 4.53 5.44 3.85
CA LYS A 43 5.74 6.04 3.29
C LYS A 43 5.94 7.49 3.76
N TYR A 44 4.88 8.28 3.75
CA TYR A 44 4.92 9.66 4.22
C TYR A 44 5.33 9.76 5.69
N LEU A 45 4.73 8.93 6.56
CA LEU A 45 5.08 8.89 7.97
C LEU A 45 6.52 8.42 8.20
N ASN A 46 7.02 7.48 7.41
CA ASN A 46 8.43 7.07 7.48
C ASN A 46 9.38 8.20 7.10
N HIS A 47 9.07 8.93 6.04
CA HIS A 47 9.89 10.05 5.60
C HIS A 47 9.87 11.20 6.60
N LYS A 48 8.69 11.56 7.13
CA LYS A 48 8.55 12.60 8.17
C LYS A 48 9.34 12.24 9.44
N ASN A 49 9.27 10.99 9.87
CA ASN A 49 10.04 10.52 11.02
C ASN A 49 11.55 10.53 10.75
N GLN A 50 12.02 10.34 9.52
CA GLN A 50 13.45 10.47 9.19
C GLN A 50 13.93 11.93 9.23
N ILE A 51 13.10 12.87 8.79
CA ILE A 51 13.44 14.31 8.83
C ILE A 51 13.54 14.80 10.28
N SER A 52 12.53 14.47 11.10
CA SER A 52 12.46 14.92 12.51
C SER A 52 13.55 14.35 13.44
N TYR A 53 14.34 13.38 13.00
CA TYR A 53 15.49 12.84 13.75
C TYR A 53 16.83 13.43 13.32
N ASN A 54 16.86 14.20 12.23
CA ASN A 54 18.07 14.82 11.67
C ASN A 54 18.13 16.34 11.92
N ASP A 55 17.15 16.88 12.67
CA ASP A 55 17.11 18.26 13.20
C ASP A 55 17.52 18.24 14.68
#